data_AF-A0AAN7BEB5-F1
#
_entry.id   AF-A0AAN7BEB5-F1
#
_cell.length_a   1.000
_cell.length_b   1.000
_cell.length_c   1.000
_cell.angle_alpha   90.00
_cell.angle_beta   90.00
_cell.angle_gamma   90.00
#
_symmetry.space_group_name_H-M   'P 1'
#
loop_
_entity.id
_entity.type
_entity.pdbx_description
1 polymer ?
#
loop_
_entity_poly.entity_id
_entity_poly.type
_entity_poly.pdbx_seq_one_letter_code
_entity_poly.pdbx_strand_id
1 'polypeptide(L)' 'DTCHSYSLAAPKYAIFSDPRGRRTAWTAEVTIDNKVFRARNFYDGSVNAFRDAAEVAFIFIKNNSITHTMMGQAEMLPRC' A
#
# COMPACT_ATOMS: atom_id res chain seq x y z
N ASP A 1 -3.05 11.51 10.86
CA ASP A 1 -4.26 12.29 10.50
C ASP A 1 -4.79 12.13 9.07
N THR A 2 -4.07 11.52 8.12
CA THR A 2 -4.50 11.44 6.71
C THR A 2 -5.54 10.36 6.38
N CYS A 3 -5.82 9.39 7.26
CA CYS A 3 -6.81 8.34 6.97
C CYS A 3 -8.25 8.74 7.34
N HIS A 4 -8.44 9.63 8.32
CA HIS A 4 -9.78 10.11 8.72
C HIS A 4 -10.42 11.02 7.66
N SER A 5 -9.62 11.79 6.92
CA SER A 5 -10.11 12.72 5.90
C SER A 5 -10.62 12.03 4.63
N TYR A 6 -10.27 10.76 4.40
CA TYR A 6 -10.66 10.02 3.19
C TYR A 6 -11.75 8.97 3.43
N SER A 7 -12.32 8.86 4.65
CA SER A 7 -13.29 7.82 5.01
C SER A 7 -12.84 6.39 4.65
N LEU A 8 -11.53 6.17 4.60
CA LEU A 8 -10.95 4.86 4.31
C LEU A 8 -10.91 4.06 5.62
N ALA A 9 -11.26 2.76 5.54
CA ALA A 9 -11.14 1.85 6.66
C ALA A 9 -9.72 1.92 7.26
N ALA A 10 -9.62 1.92 8.60
CA ALA A 10 -8.36 2.08 9.29
C ALA A 10 -7.29 1.12 8.72
N PRO A 11 -6.14 1.65 8.22
CA PRO A 11 -5.12 0.82 7.62
C PRO A 11 -4.59 -0.17 8.66
N LYS A 12 -4.65 -1.47 8.34
CA LYS A 12 -4.10 -2.52 9.20
C LYS A 12 -2.65 -2.77 8.80
N TYR A 13 -1.75 -2.61 9.76
CA TYR A 13 -0.33 -2.87 9.56
C TYR A 13 0.04 -4.23 10.14
N ALA A 14 0.71 -5.05 9.36
CA ALA A 14 1.30 -6.32 9.78
C ALA A 14 2.81 -6.29 9.49
N ILE A 15 3.60 -6.77 10.44
CA ILE A 15 5.06 -6.87 10.29
C ILE A 15 5.48 -8.33 10.35
N PHE A 16 6.35 -8.72 9.44
CA PHE A 16 6.88 -10.07 9.31
C PHE A 16 8.40 -10.03 9.46
N SER A 17 8.92 -10.76 10.43
CA SER A 17 10.36 -10.95 10.64
C SER A 17 10.76 -12.36 10.19
N ASP A 18 11.72 -12.45 9.27
CA ASP A 18 12.34 -13.68 8.78
C ASP A 18 13.76 -13.78 9.38
N PRO A 19 13.95 -14.59 10.45
CA PRO A 19 15.26 -14.73 11.07
C PRO A 19 16.19 -15.62 10.22
N ARG A 20 17.27 -15.05 9.69
CA ARG A 20 18.29 -15.76 8.88
C ARG A 20 19.58 -16.02 9.68
N GLY A 21 19.42 -16.52 10.90
CA GLY A 21 20.52 -16.75 11.84
C GLY A 21 20.99 -15.44 12.48
N ARG A 22 21.98 -14.76 11.90
CA ARG A 22 22.60 -13.53 12.47
C ARG A 22 22.05 -12.21 11.92
N ARG A 23 21.24 -12.27 10.86
CA ARG A 23 20.50 -11.13 10.30
C ARG A 23 19.02 -11.43 10.32
N THR A 24 18.21 -10.41 10.57
CA THR A 24 16.75 -10.53 10.51
C THR A 24 16.27 -9.74 9.32
N ALA A 25 15.64 -10.43 8.38
CA ALA A 25 14.98 -9.80 7.25
C ALA A 25 13.59 -9.35 7.71
N TRP A 26 13.27 -8.08 7.50
CA TRP A 26 11.99 -7.48 7.84
C TRP A 26 11.19 -7.18 6.59
N THR A 27 9.91 -7.51 6.65
CA THR A 27 8.89 -7.15 5.67
C THR A 27 7.73 -6.53 6.43
N ALA A 28 7.05 -5.58 5.81
CA ALA A 28 5.80 -5.04 6.32
C ALA A 28 4.70 -5.18 5.27
N GLU A 29 3.47 -5.22 5.75
CA GLU A 29 2.27 -5.28 4.94
C GLU A 29 1.24 -4.30 5.51
N VAL A 30 0.57 -3.58 4.62
CA VAL A 30 -0.47 -2.60 4.93
C VAL A 30 -1.72 -3.01 4.19
N THR A 31 -2.79 -3.29 4.92
CA THR A 31 -4.11 -3.55 4.32
C THR A 31 -4.95 -2.28 4.39
N ILE A 32 -5.39 -1.78 3.24
CA ILE A 32 -6.26 -0.61 3.11
C ILE A 32 -7.41 -0.98 2.19
N ASP A 33 -8.65 -0.79 2.65
CA ASP A 33 -9.85 -0.94 1.82
C ASP A 33 -9.90 -2.29 1.06
N ASN A 34 -9.72 -3.39 1.79
CA ASN A 34 -9.64 -4.76 1.27
C ASN A 34 -8.49 -5.05 0.27
N LYS A 35 -7.56 -4.11 0.07
CA LYS A 35 -6.33 -4.31 -0.71
C LYS A 35 -5.13 -4.41 0.20
N VAL A 36 -4.25 -5.35 -0.12
CA VAL A 36 -3.07 -5.68 0.66
C VAL A 36 -1.82 -5.17 -0.07
N PHE A 37 -1.02 -4.35 0.60
CA PHE A 37 0.21 -3.75 0.09
C PHE A 37 1.39 -4.23 0.91
N ARG A 38 2.27 -5.01 0.29
CA ARG A 38 3.47 -5.54 0.95
C ARG A 38 4.71 -4.77 0.50
N ALA A 39 5.69 -4.65 1.40
CA ALA A 39 7.03 -4.18 1.08
C ALA A 39 7.63 -5.03 -0.05
N ARG A 40 8.31 -4.38 -0.99
CA ARG A 40 8.84 -5.04 -2.19
C ARG A 40 10.06 -5.91 -1.89
N ASN A 41 10.86 -5.48 -0.91
CA ASN A 41 12.12 -6.10 -0.55
C ASN A 41 12.15 -6.46 0.93
N PHE A 42 13.08 -7.34 1.29
CA PHE A 42 13.44 -7.61 2.68
C PHE A 42 14.49 -6.61 3.14
N TYR A 43 14.26 -6.00 4.30
CA TYR A 43 15.15 -4.98 4.86
C TYR A 43 15.78 -5.45 6.17
N ASP A 44 16.99 -4.99 6.48
CA ASP A 44 17.66 -5.31 7.76
C ASP A 44 16.99 -4.62 8.98
N GLY A 45 15.95 -3.81 8.77
CA GLY A 45 15.22 -3.12 9.84
C GLY A 45 13.71 -2.97 9.59
N SER A 46 12.94 -3.06 10.68
CA SER A 46 11.48 -2.97 10.70
C SER A 46 10.94 -1.65 10.16
N VAL A 47 11.62 -0.54 10.48
CA VAL A 47 11.22 0.82 10.08
C VAL A 47 11.33 1.01 8.57
N ASN A 48 12.39 0.45 7.96
CA ASN A 48 12.60 0.54 6.52
C ASN A 48 11.53 -0.24 5.75
N ALA A 49 11.17 -1.43 6.25
CA ALA A 49 10.10 -2.24 5.68
C ALA A 49 8.74 -1.53 5.79
N PHE A 50 8.46 -0.91 6.93
CA PHE A 50 7.23 -0.15 7.14
C PHE A 50 7.13 1.06 6.21
N ARG A 51 8.23 1.79 6.05
CA ARG A 51 8.32 2.96 5.16
C ARG A 51 8.04 2.59 3.71
N ASP A 52 8.66 1.52 3.20
CA ASP A 52 8.41 1.07 1.81
C ASP A 52 6.95 0.62 1.62
N ALA A 53 6.40 -0.16 2.57
CA ALA A 53 5.01 -0.61 2.48
C ALA A 53 4.00 0.57 2.52
N ALA A 54 4.26 1.58 3.35
CA ALA A 54 3.46 2.81 3.39
C ALA A 54 3.58 3.63 2.11
N GLU A 55 4.78 3.73 1.52
CA GLU A 55 5.01 4.43 0.26
C GLU A 55 4.29 3.73 -0.91
N VAL A 56 4.36 2.40 -0.99
CA VAL A 56 3.63 1.60 -1.99
C VAL A 56 2.12 1.82 -1.86
N ALA A 57 1.59 1.74 -0.64
CA ALA A 57 0.17 1.96 -0.38
C ALA A 57 -0.26 3.39 -0.74
N PHE A 58 0.56 4.39 -0.39
CA PHE A 58 0.29 5.79 -0.71
C PHE A 58 0.32 6.08 -2.21
N ILE A 59 1.31 5.55 -2.94
CA ILE A 59 1.38 5.67 -4.40
C ILE A 59 0.14 5.03 -5.03
N PHE A 60 -0.28 3.86 -4.54
CA PHE A 60 -1.46 3.20 -5.06
C PHE A 60 -2.73 4.03 -4.84
N ILE A 61 -2.96 4.52 -3.62
CA ILE A 61 -4.14 5.35 -3.31
C ILE A 61 -4.09 6.65 -4.11
N LYS A 62 -2.92 7.31 -4.18
CA LYS A 62 -2.73 8.54 -4.94
C LYS A 62 -2.98 8.32 -6.43
N ASN A 63 -2.48 7.23 -7.01
CA ASN A 63 -2.75 6.88 -8.40
C ASN A 63 -4.24 6.57 -8.60
N ASN A 64 -4.88 5.84 -7.66
CA ASN A 64 -6.29 5.49 -7.71
C ASN A 64 -7.23 6.70 -7.51
N SER A 65 -6.81 7.70 -6.72
CA SER A 65 -7.55 8.95 -6.55
C SER A 65 -7.35 9.90 -7.73
N ILE A 66 -6.16 9.91 -8.35
CA ILE A 66 -5.91 10.63 -9.61
C ILE A 66 -6.72 10.02 -10.76
N THR A 67 -6.93 8.69 -10.78
CA THR A 67 -7.79 8.06 -11.81
C THR A 67 -9.27 8.42 -11.67
N HIS A 68 -9.75 8.87 -10.50
CA HIS A 68 -11.12 9.40 -10.37
C HIS A 68 -11.28 10.83 -10.87
N THR A 69 -10.19 11.60 -10.99
CA THR A 69 -10.22 12.96 -11.55
C THR A 69 -9.79 13.01 -13.02
N MET A 70 -9.14 11.95 -13.54
CA MET A 70 -8.71 11.88 -14.95
C MET A 70 -9.20 10.65 -15.75
N MET A 71 -10.11 9.82 -15.22
CA MET A 71 -10.94 8.91 -16.03
C MET A 71 -12.39 9.41 -16.13
N GLY A 72 -12.56 10.73 -16.21
CA GLY A 72 -13.83 11.38 -16.50
C GLY A 72 -14.09 11.64 -17.98
N GLN A 73 -13.20 11.24 -18.90
CA GLN A 73 -13.43 11.25 -20.35
C GLN A 73 -12.57 10.18 -21.04
N ALA A 74 -12.94 8.91 -20.90
CA ALA A 74 -12.59 7.93 -21.90
C ALA A 74 -13.64 6.81 -21.92
N GLU A 75 -14.32 6.72 -23.05
CA GLU A 75 -14.84 5.48 -23.63
C GLU A 75 -16.21 4.99 -23.12
N MET A 76 -17.26 5.73 -23.54
CA MET A 76 -18.41 5.05 -24.12
C MET A 76 -17.92 4.10 -25.21
N LEU A 77 -18.04 2.80 -24.98
CA LEU A 77 -18.14 1.84 -26.07
C LEU A 77 -19.41 1.01 -25.87
N PRO A 78 -20.35 1.01 -26.84
CA PRO A 78 -21.48 0.12 -26.81
C PRO A 78 -20.95 -1.32 -26.94
N ARG A 79 -21.31 -2.16 -25.98
CA ARG A 79 -21.22 -3.61 -26.17
C ARG A 79 -22.20 -3.94 -27.29
N CYS A 80 -21.69 -4.53 -28.37
CA CYS A 80 -22.52 -5.17 -29.41
C CYS A 80 -23.53 -6.14 -28.78
#